data_AF-A0A975BX81-F1
#
_entry.id   AF-A0A975BX81-F1
#
_cell.length_a   1.000
_cell.length_b   1.000
_cell.length_c   1.000
_cell.angle_alpha   90.00
_cell.angle_beta   90.00
_cell.angle_gamma   90.00
#
_symmetry.space_group_name_H-M   'P 1'
#
loop_
_entity.id
_entity.type
_entity.pdbx_description
1 polymer ?
#
loop_
_entity_poly.entity_id
_entity_poly.type
_entity_poly.pdbx_seq_one_letter_code
_entity_poly.pdbx_strand_id
1 'polypeptide(L)'
;MRITLTPDIEQAVNEYARIQGTTPELLVLGTLRSIFLLTDKSVVTEQCETLADMLHEHIGVLHSSERIPGGARMSEDCGTKFTKGLVRKREQGKI
;
A
#
# COMPACT_ATOMS: atom_id res chain seq x y z
N MET A 1 -10.92 -34.60 9.24
CA MET A 1 -9.65 -34.88 8.54
C MET A 1 -8.51 -34.47 9.46
N ARG A 2 -7.48 -35.31 9.63
CA ARG A 2 -6.32 -34.98 10.49
C ARG A 2 -5.14 -34.66 9.58
N ILE A 3 -4.64 -33.42 9.64
CA ILE A 3 -3.45 -32.99 8.93
C ILE A 3 -2.34 -32.89 9.97
N THR A 4 -1.23 -33.57 9.73
CA THR A 4 -0.02 -33.46 10.55
C THR A 4 0.87 -32.38 9.95
N LEU A 5 1.12 -31.32 10.72
CA LEU A 5 2.05 -30.26 10.35
C LEU A 5 3.45 -30.61 10.86
N THR A 6 4.47 -30.05 10.21
CA THR A 6 5.82 -30.07 10.76
C THR A 6 5.89 -29.13 11.98
N PRO A 7 6.77 -29.38 12.96
CA PRO A 7 6.77 -28.64 14.24
C PRO A 7 6.96 -27.13 14.09
N ASP A 8 7.73 -26.72 13.09
CA ASP A 8 7.97 -25.31 12.73
C ASP A 8 6.68 -24.61 12.27
N ILE A 9 5.91 -25.27 11.41
CA ILE A 9 4.64 -24.73 10.89
C ILE A 9 3.58 -24.73 11.99
N GLU A 10 3.52 -25.79 12.80
CA GLU A 10 2.60 -25.86 13.95
C GLU A 10 2.85 -24.71 14.93
N GLN A 11 4.11 -24.44 15.25
CA GLN A 11 4.48 -23.34 16.14
C GLN A 11 4.09 -21.98 15.54
N ALA A 12 4.35 -21.76 14.26
CA ALA A 12 4.00 -20.52 13.57
C ALA A 12 2.47 -20.28 13.54
N VAL A 13 1.68 -21.32 13.26
CA VAL A 13 0.21 -21.23 13.23
C VAL A 13 -0.33 -20.94 14.63
N ASN A 14 0.19 -21.59 15.67
CA ASN A 14 -0.22 -21.35 17.05
C ASN A 14 0.06 -19.91 17.50
N GLU A 15 1.25 -19.40 17.19
CA GLU A 15 1.61 -18.02 17.56
C GLU A 15 0.75 -17.00 16.80
N TYR A 16 0.52 -17.23 15.51
CA TYR A 16 -0.32 -16.35 14.70
C TYR A 16 -1.79 -16.36 15.17
N ALA A 17 -2.31 -17.54 15.52
CA ALA A 17 -3.66 -17.69 16.08
C ALA A 17 -3.79 -16.94 17.41
N ARG A 18 -2.77 -17.03 18.28
CA ARG A 18 -2.70 -16.30 19.55
C ARG A 18 -2.74 -14.78 19.35
N ILE A 19 -1.95 -14.26 18.41
CA ILE A 19 -1.92 -12.81 18.10
C ILE A 19 -3.28 -12.33 17.59
N GLN A 20 -3.95 -13.15 16.78
CA GLN A 20 -5.27 -12.86 16.20
C GLN A 20 -6.44 -13.13 17.18
N GLY A 21 -6.17 -13.69 18.37
CA GLY A 21 -7.20 -14.06 19.34
C GLY A 21 -8.16 -15.14 18.83
N THR A 22 -7.70 -16.01 17.92
CA THR A 22 -8.50 -17.08 17.32
C THR A 22 -7.89 -18.45 17.61
N THR A 23 -8.59 -19.52 17.25
CA THR A 23 -8.01 -20.87 17.34
C THR A 23 -7.22 -21.22 16.08
N PRO A 24 -6.16 -22.03 16.20
CA PRO A 24 -5.40 -22.53 15.05
C PRO A 24 -6.27 -23.14 13.97
N GLU A 25 -7.31 -23.89 14.35
CA GLU A 25 -8.21 -24.57 13.43
C GLU A 25 -9.06 -23.58 12.63
N LEU A 26 -9.59 -22.54 13.29
CA LEU A 26 -10.37 -21.50 12.63
C LEU A 26 -9.50 -20.66 11.70
N LEU A 27 -8.26 -20.36 12.11
CA LEU A 27 -7.30 -19.65 11.28
C LEU A 27 -6.96 -20.44 10.01
N VAL A 28 -6.63 -21.73 10.16
CA VAL A 28 -6.28 -22.61 9.04
C VAL A 28 -7.50 -22.80 8.13
N LEU A 29 -8.69 -23.02 8.69
CA LEU A 29 -9.91 -23.15 7.90
C LEU A 29 -10.23 -21.87 7.11
N GLY A 30 -10.11 -20.69 7.73
CA GLY A 30 -10.31 -19.41 7.06
C GLY A 30 -9.34 -19.21 5.90
N THR A 31 -8.07 -19.52 6.11
CA THR A 31 -7.01 -19.43 5.09
C THR A 31 -7.22 -20.43 3.95
N LEU A 32 -7.59 -21.68 4.25
CA LEU A 32 -7.88 -22.66 3.22
C LEU A 32 -9.10 -22.27 2.40
N ARG A 33 -10.15 -21.73 3.04
CA ARG A 33 -11.31 -21.20 2.32
C ARG A 33 -10.93 -20.03 1.42
N SER A 34 -10.06 -19.12 1.87
CA SER A 34 -9.66 -18.00 1.02
C SER A 34 -8.83 -18.45 -0.18
N ILE A 35 -7.91 -19.41 0.00
CA ILE A 35 -7.06 -19.89 -1.10
C ILE A 35 -7.83 -20.74 -2.10
N PHE A 36 -8.71 -21.63 -1.63
CA PHE A 36 -9.35 -22.63 -2.49
C PHE A 36 -10.78 -22.30 -2.91
N LEU A 37 -11.50 -21.45 -2.16
CA LEU A 37 -12.91 -21.12 -2.44
C LEU A 37 -13.13 -19.68 -2.93
N LEU A 38 -12.18 -18.76 -2.74
CA LEU A 38 -12.31 -17.41 -3.34
C LEU A 38 -11.78 -17.34 -4.78
N THR A 39 -11.14 -18.39 -5.29
CA THR A 39 -10.66 -18.47 -6.68
C THR A 39 -11.80 -18.34 -7.70
N ASP A 40 -13.04 -18.64 -7.33
CA ASP A 40 -14.20 -18.48 -8.20
C ASP A 40 -14.69 -17.02 -8.35
N LYS A 41 -14.16 -16.06 -7.58
CA LYS A 41 -14.69 -14.68 -7.59
C LYS A 41 -13.79 -13.62 -8.21
N SER A 42 -12.62 -13.98 -8.76
CA SER A 42 -11.71 -12.98 -9.34
C SER A 42 -11.27 -13.26 -10.76
N VAL A 43 -12.18 -13.77 -11.60
CA VAL A 43 -12.17 -13.40 -13.02
C VAL A 43 -12.98 -12.11 -13.14
N VAL A 44 -12.49 -11.02 -12.53
CA VAL A 44 -12.89 -9.68 -12.98
C VAL A 44 -12.15 -9.50 -14.29
N THR A 45 -12.89 -9.76 -15.37
CA THR A 45 -12.56 -9.41 -16.74
C THR A 45 -11.97 -8.01 -16.81
N GLU A 46 -10.72 -7.95 -17.26
CA GLU A 46 -10.17 -6.96 -18.19
C GLU A 46 -10.86 -5.60 -18.23
N GLN A 47 -10.45 -4.69 -17.34
CA GLN A 47 -10.02 -3.36 -17.75
C GLN A 47 -8.79 -3.02 -16.92
N CYS A 48 -7.63 -2.91 -17.58
CA CYS A 48 -6.41 -2.38 -16.98
C CYS A 48 -6.62 -0.90 -16.66
N GLU A 49 -7.30 -0.63 -15.55
CA GLU A 49 -7.24 0.65 -14.88
C GLU A 49 -5.82 0.78 -14.31
N THR A 50 -5.13 1.84 -14.70
CA THR A 50 -3.81 2.12 -14.16
C THR A 50 -3.91 2.37 -12.65
N LEU A 51 -2.81 2.23 -11.93
CA LEU A 51 -2.76 2.63 -10.52
C LEU A 51 -3.24 4.08 -10.32
N ALA A 52 -3.05 4.94 -11.31
CA ALA A 52 -3.54 6.32 -11.29
C ALA A 52 -5.08 6.40 -11.37
N ASP A 53 -5.71 5.53 -12.17
CA ASP A 53 -7.17 5.45 -12.26
C ASP A 53 -7.76 4.95 -10.92
N MET A 54 -7.18 3.92 -10.32
CA MET A 54 -7.61 3.47 -8.98
C MET A 54 -7.49 4.54 -7.89
N LEU A 55 -6.46 5.38 -7.96
CA LEU A 55 -6.18 6.39 -6.95
C LEU A 55 -6.86 7.74 -7.23
N HIS A 56 -7.55 7.90 -8.36
CA HIS A 56 -8.09 9.20 -8.77
C HIS A 56 -9.11 9.75 -7.75
N GLU A 57 -9.87 8.90 -7.06
CA GLU A 57 -10.83 9.30 -6.03
C GLU A 57 -10.17 9.56 -4.67
N HIS A 58 -8.93 9.13 -4.50
CA HIS A 58 -8.19 9.19 -3.23
C HIS A 58 -7.09 10.27 -3.25
N ILE A 59 -6.75 10.79 -4.45
CA ILE A 59 -5.84 11.92 -4.63
C ILE A 59 -6.64 13.22 -4.44
N GLY A 60 -6.69 13.70 -3.20
CA GLY A 60 -7.07 15.08 -2.94
C GLY A 60 -5.94 16.03 -3.32
N VAL A 61 -6.24 17.09 -4.07
CA VAL A 61 -5.29 18.21 -4.25
C VAL A 61 -5.15 18.92 -2.92
N LEU A 62 -4.00 18.75 -2.26
CA LEU A 62 -3.60 19.56 -1.11
C LEU A 62 -3.39 21.00 -1.60
N HIS A 63 -4.46 21.80 -1.58
CA HIS A 63 -4.41 23.22 -1.91
C HIS A 63 -3.71 23.96 -0.76
N SER A 64 -2.37 23.97 -0.77
CA SER A 64 -1.53 24.62 0.24
C SER A 64 -1.50 26.15 0.07
N SER A 65 -2.66 26.77 -0.14
CA SER A 65 -2.79 28.24 -0.04
C SER A 65 -3.09 28.69 1.38
N GLU A 66 -3.62 27.81 2.24
CA GLU A 66 -3.86 28.12 3.65
C GLU A 66 -2.57 28.00 4.46
N ARG A 67 -2.13 29.15 4.99
CA ARG A 67 -1.04 29.22 5.96
C ARG A 67 -1.51 28.70 7.31
N ILE A 68 -1.11 27.48 7.64
CA ILE A 68 -1.27 26.92 8.99
C ILE A 68 0.00 27.25 9.80
N PRO A 69 -0.07 28.05 10.89
CA PRO A 69 1.07 28.26 11.78
C PRO A 69 1.53 26.93 12.38
N GLY A 70 2.79 26.53 12.11
CA GLY A 70 3.34 25.24 12.55
C GLY A 70 3.20 24.08 11.55
N GLY A 71 2.56 24.30 10.39
CA GLY A 71 2.49 23.30 9.31
C GLY A 71 3.80 23.14 8.55
N ALA A 72 4.05 21.95 8.00
CA ALA A 72 5.21 21.68 7.16
C ALA A 72 5.11 22.49 5.84
N ARG A 73 6.00 23.47 5.64
CA ARG A 73 6.07 24.37 4.48
C ARG A 73 6.61 23.67 3.22
N MET A 74 6.09 22.49 2.88
CA MET A 74 6.65 21.65 1.82
C MET A 74 6.49 22.26 0.41
N SER A 75 5.46 23.08 0.18
CA SER A 75 5.22 23.70 -1.15
C SER A 75 6.15 24.88 -1.48
N GLU A 76 6.60 25.66 -0.49
CA GLU A 76 7.44 26.84 -0.73
C GLU A 76 8.92 26.46 -1.00
N ASP A 77 9.39 25.36 -0.40
CA ASP A 77 10.76 24.86 -0.60
C ASP A 77 10.94 24.21 -2.00
N CYS A 78 9.89 23.57 -2.53
CA CYS A 78 9.91 22.96 -3.86
C CYS A 78 10.06 24.00 -5.00
N GLY A 79 9.31 25.11 -4.97
CA GLY A 79 9.41 26.16 -5.99
C GLY A 79 10.78 26.82 -6.02
N THR A 80 11.36 27.08 -4.85
CA THR A 80 12.71 27.66 -4.73
C THR A 80 13.78 26.71 -5.27
N LYS A 81 13.69 25.40 -4.94
CA LYS A 81 14.60 24.37 -5.44
C LYS A 81 14.47 24.17 -6.95
N PHE A 82 13.25 24.22 -7.49
CA PHE A 82 12.98 24.12 -8.91
C PHE A 82 13.61 25.28 -9.70
N THR A 83 13.37 26.53 -9.27
CA THR A 83 13.95 27.72 -9.91
C THR A 83 15.48 27.71 -9.83
N LYS A 84 16.06 27.34 -8.69
CA LYS A 84 17.52 27.15 -8.56
C LYS A 84 18.05 26.07 -9.52
N GLY A 85 17.30 24.98 -9.68
CA GLY A 85 17.63 23.90 -10.62
C GLY A 85 17.61 24.36 -12.08
N LEU A 86 16.64 25.18 -12.47
CA LEU A 86 16.56 25.75 -13.82
C LEU A 86 17.70 26.72 -14.11
N VAL A 87 18.00 27.64 -13.19
CA VAL A 87 19.12 28.59 -13.36
C VAL A 87 20.44 27.83 -13.55
N ARG A 88 20.71 26.84 -12.70
CA ARG A 88 21.93 26.01 -12.79
C ARG A 88 22.03 25.25 -14.11
N LYS A 89 20.93 24.70 -14.62
CA LYS A 89 20.94 23.98 -15.91
C LYS A 89 21.14 24.93 -17.10
N ARG A 90 20.61 26.16 -17.03
CA ARG A 90 20.83 27.21 -18.04
C ARG A 90 22.30 27.64 -18.11
N GLU A 91 22.93 27.86 -16.96
CA GLU A 91 24.38 28.18 -16.89
C GLU A 91 25.26 27.07 -17.46
N GLN A 92 24.79 25.82 -17.41
CA GLN A 92 25.48 24.66 -17.98
C GLN A 92 25.14 24.39 -19.45
N GLY A 93 24.31 25.23 -20.10
CA GLY A 93 23.86 25.03 -21.48
C GLY A 93 23.03 23.76 -21.69
N LYS A 94 22.36 23.27 -20.64
CA LYS A 94 21.56 22.03 -20.66
C LYS A 94 20.04 22.29 -20.75
N ILE A 95 19.67 23.55 -21.00
CA ILE A 95 18.33 24.04 -21.38
C ILE A 95 18.51 25.23 -22.30
#